data_AF-A0A3Q2TL87-F1
#
_entry.id   AF-A0A3Q2TL87-F1
#
_cell.length_a   1.000
_cell.length_b   1.000
_cell.length_c   1.000
_cell.angle_alpha   90.00
_cell.angle_beta   90.00
_cell.angle_gamma   90.00
#
_symmetry.space_group_name_H-M   'P 1'
#
loop_
_entity.id
_entity.type
_entity.pdbx_description
1 polymer ?
#
loop_
_entity_poly.entity_id
_entity_poly.type
_entity_poly.pdbx_seq_one_letter_code
_entity_poly.pdbx_strand_id
1 'polypeptide(L)'
;MSKAKKRKLAHLLKRAEQKQGGDERRAEREKVGGQLEEERGPKQLGKEREAARSRAEMVREELTVRLNDEEYKNWLKAGRCLLILKDGLLPFTDGQMRAFHGDLLNQHSLLRRPCETSTCKPRGNKLVPACRACSEWQKVILRHHRQPDVTIHWTNCFPPDWRTDHWELAKAYMPRGQAKAKGADQCDAAALLNLINYCKWFSGVDPKLVRQVIQCRNELMHSCEFRVKDDWMRRYRSALKHFVQQLSSVAHMTGVGKQIEDMLTVDLSICVSGVDRLDSAGHPDSVSEQEASAESVSQWEAELLQEVLQECLHAADEEDEDATTHDTEQLKRLQGFLQANKDLGERFSSELQAIDCLGIKGEEED
;
A
#
# COMPACT_ATOMS: atom_id res chain seq x y z
N MET A 1 2.81 -22.79 -3.00
CA MET A 1 2.83 -22.55 -1.55
C MET A 1 1.39 -22.63 -1.04
N SER A 2 1.11 -23.40 0.01
CA SER A 2 -0.26 -23.58 0.50
C SER A 2 -0.84 -22.30 1.16
N LYS A 3 -2.17 -22.19 1.16
CA LYS A 3 -2.94 -21.09 1.78
C LYS A 3 -2.52 -20.80 3.23
N ALA A 4 -2.33 -21.86 4.02
CA ALA A 4 -1.88 -21.76 5.41
C ALA A 4 -0.46 -21.19 5.55
N LYS A 5 0.44 -21.50 4.61
CA LYS A 5 1.81 -20.96 4.60
C LYS A 5 1.82 -19.46 4.29
N LYS A 6 1.05 -19.00 3.30
CA LYS A 6 0.90 -17.57 2.99
C LYS A 6 0.33 -16.76 4.17
N ARG A 7 -0.71 -17.26 4.86
CA ARG A 7 -1.25 -16.62 6.08
C ARG A 7 -0.20 -16.49 7.18
N LYS A 8 0.62 -17.54 7.35
CA LYS A 8 1.72 -17.54 8.31
C LYS A 8 2.80 -16.53 7.91
N LEU A 9 3.12 -16.42 6.63
CA LEU A 9 4.05 -15.42 6.09
C LEU A 9 3.56 -14.00 6.37
N ALA A 10 2.33 -13.68 5.97
CA ALA A 10 1.71 -12.37 6.20
C ALA A 10 1.73 -11.98 7.68
N HIS A 11 1.47 -12.94 8.58
CA HIS A 11 1.53 -12.72 10.01
C HIS A 11 2.97 -12.50 10.53
N LEU A 12 3.96 -13.20 9.98
CA LEU A 12 5.37 -13.04 10.37
C LEU A 12 5.91 -11.68 9.91
N LEU A 13 5.63 -11.28 8.67
CA LEU A 13 6.06 -10.00 8.11
C LEU A 13 5.40 -8.82 8.81
N LYS A 14 4.09 -8.87 9.06
CA LYS A 14 3.39 -7.81 9.80
C LYS A 14 3.90 -7.66 11.24
N ARG A 15 4.37 -8.76 11.86
CA ARG A 15 5.00 -8.73 13.20
C ARG A 15 6.44 -8.20 13.16
N ALA A 16 7.15 -8.38 12.04
CA ALA A 16 8.46 -7.79 11.81
C ALA A 16 8.34 -6.27 11.55
N GLU A 17 7.38 -5.85 10.73
CA GLU A 17 7.04 -4.44 10.49
C GLU A 17 6.63 -3.72 11.78
N GLN A 18 5.78 -4.31 12.62
CA GLN A 18 5.41 -3.72 13.93
C GLN A 18 6.58 -3.65 14.93
N LYS A 19 7.58 -4.51 14.79
CA LYS A 19 8.82 -4.43 15.58
C LYS A 19 9.77 -3.35 15.06
N GLN A 20 9.72 -3.03 13.76
CA GLN A 20 10.47 -1.93 13.15
C GLN A 20 9.77 -0.57 13.29
N GLY A 21 8.43 -0.54 13.31
CA GLY A 21 7.61 0.66 13.50
C GLY A 21 7.34 1.06 14.97
N GLY A 22 7.94 0.36 15.93
CA GLY A 22 7.92 0.72 17.35
C GLY A 22 8.94 1.82 17.67
N ASP A 23 8.79 3.00 17.06
CA ASP A 23 9.68 4.17 17.23
C ASP A 23 9.44 4.93 18.55
N GLU A 24 8.94 4.26 19.60
CA GLU A 24 8.88 4.80 20.97
C GLU A 24 10.13 4.45 21.80
N ARG A 25 11.11 3.74 21.23
CA ARG A 25 12.42 3.50 21.88
C ARG A 25 13.57 4.30 21.28
N ARG A 26 13.29 5.26 20.40
CA ARG A 26 14.31 6.18 19.87
C ARG A 26 14.66 7.31 20.83
N ALA A 27 13.69 7.78 21.62
CA ALA A 27 13.94 8.76 22.67
C ALA A 27 14.76 8.21 23.87
N GLU A 28 14.69 6.91 24.16
CA GLU A 28 15.58 6.27 25.16
C GLU A 28 16.94 5.87 24.57
N ARG A 29 17.01 5.54 23.26
CA ARG A 29 18.28 5.25 22.58
C ARG A 29 19.12 6.49 22.33
N GLU A 30 18.55 7.69 22.20
CA GLU A 30 19.33 8.93 22.12
C GLU A 30 19.95 9.34 23.46
N LYS A 31 19.38 8.92 24.59
CA LYS A 31 20.00 9.09 25.93
C LYS A 31 21.11 8.07 26.23
N VAL A 32 21.07 6.89 25.61
CA VAL A 32 22.11 5.86 25.76
C VAL A 32 23.17 5.95 24.64
N GLY A 33 22.81 6.45 23.45
CA GLY A 33 23.70 6.61 22.30
C GLY A 33 24.77 7.68 22.51
N GLY A 34 24.45 8.75 23.24
CA GLY A 34 25.42 9.78 23.64
C GLY A 34 26.50 9.30 24.61
N GLN A 35 26.35 8.10 25.21
CA GLN A 35 27.38 7.49 26.08
C GLN A 35 28.14 6.34 25.40
N LEU A 36 27.76 5.92 24.18
CA LEU A 36 28.42 4.85 23.42
C LEU A 36 29.27 5.35 22.24
N GLU A 37 29.23 6.65 21.93
CA GLU A 37 30.11 7.25 20.93
C GLU A 37 31.51 7.56 21.47
N GLU A 38 31.69 7.63 22.80
CA GLU A 38 32.99 7.91 23.43
C GLU A 38 33.96 6.70 23.45
N GLU A 39 33.48 5.49 23.13
CA GLU A 39 34.32 4.26 23.12
C GLU A 39 34.64 3.72 21.71
N ARG A 40 34.16 4.34 20.63
CA ARG A 40 34.44 3.84 19.25
C ARG A 40 35.69 4.49 18.66
N GLY A 41 36.75 3.70 18.51
CA GLY A 41 38.00 4.17 17.93
C GLY A 41 37.86 4.68 16.48
N PRO A 42 38.67 5.68 16.03
CA PRO A 42 38.61 6.29 14.70
C PRO A 42 38.67 5.32 13.51
N LYS A 43 39.30 4.15 13.71
CA LYS A 43 39.40 3.09 12.70
C LYS A 43 38.07 2.37 12.43
N GLN A 44 37.18 2.28 13.42
CA GLN A 44 35.86 1.64 13.28
C GLN A 44 34.92 2.52 12.46
N LEU A 45 34.90 3.83 12.77
CA LEU A 45 34.13 4.86 12.04
C LEU A 45 34.55 4.98 10.57
N GLY A 46 35.84 4.84 10.26
CA GLY A 46 36.34 4.84 8.88
C GLY A 46 35.79 3.68 8.05
N LYS A 47 35.81 2.45 8.60
CA LYS A 47 35.29 1.25 7.94
C LYS A 47 33.78 1.30 7.72
N GLU A 48 33.02 1.81 8.68
CA GLU A 48 31.56 1.95 8.56
C GLU A 48 31.18 2.95 7.45
N ARG A 49 31.91 4.06 7.33
CA ARG A 49 31.71 5.06 6.26
C ARG A 49 32.03 4.50 4.88
N GLU A 50 33.11 3.74 4.76
CA GLU A 50 33.51 3.08 3.50
C GLU A 50 32.47 2.03 3.07
N ALA A 51 31.99 1.20 4.00
CA ALA A 51 30.93 0.23 3.73
C ALA A 51 29.58 0.89 3.39
N ALA A 52 29.24 2.03 4.00
CA ALA A 52 28.06 2.80 3.65
C ALA A 52 28.16 3.39 2.23
N ARG A 53 29.34 3.93 1.87
CA ARG A 53 29.58 4.44 0.52
C ARG A 53 29.47 3.33 -0.53
N SER A 54 30.11 2.19 -0.30
CA SER A 54 30.04 1.04 -1.22
C SER A 54 28.61 0.53 -1.42
N ARG A 55 27.78 0.51 -0.35
CA ARG A 55 26.36 0.18 -0.47
C ARG A 55 25.58 1.21 -1.28
N ALA A 56 25.81 2.50 -1.06
CA ALA A 56 25.13 3.55 -1.81
C ALA A 56 25.50 3.53 -3.31
N GLU A 57 26.76 3.20 -3.62
CA GLU A 57 27.25 3.00 -4.99
C GLU A 57 26.56 1.81 -5.66
N MET A 58 26.50 0.66 -4.99
CA MET A 58 25.77 -0.52 -5.46
C MET A 58 24.28 -0.23 -5.73
N VAL A 59 23.60 0.45 -4.80
CA VAL A 59 22.19 0.86 -4.99
C VAL A 59 22.05 1.73 -6.24
N ARG A 60 22.95 2.69 -6.44
CA ARG A 60 22.91 3.58 -7.61
C ARG A 60 23.14 2.82 -8.91
N GLU A 61 24.11 1.91 -8.96
CA GLU A 61 24.44 1.13 -10.15
C GLU A 61 23.28 0.22 -10.57
N GLU A 62 22.78 -0.60 -9.64
CA GLU A 62 21.65 -1.51 -9.86
C GLU A 62 20.38 -0.76 -10.28
N LEU A 63 20.08 0.35 -9.60
CA LEU A 63 18.93 1.19 -9.94
C LEU A 63 19.07 1.83 -11.32
N THR A 64 20.27 2.28 -11.71
CA THR A 64 20.52 2.84 -13.04
C THR A 64 20.24 1.80 -14.14
N VAL A 65 20.67 0.55 -13.93
CA VAL A 65 20.39 -0.55 -14.87
C VAL A 65 18.90 -0.73 -15.06
N ARG A 66 18.11 -0.73 -13.97
CA ARG A 66 16.65 -0.85 -14.05
C ARG A 66 15.99 0.35 -14.72
N LEU A 67 16.44 1.57 -14.44
CA LEU A 67 15.85 2.80 -14.98
C LEU A 67 16.21 3.06 -16.47
N ASN A 68 17.13 2.28 -17.05
CA ASN A 68 17.34 2.25 -18.50
C ASN A 68 16.18 1.57 -19.27
N ASP A 69 15.25 0.93 -18.55
CA ASP A 69 14.03 0.35 -19.11
C ASP A 69 12.86 1.35 -18.99
N GLU A 70 12.35 1.81 -20.13
CA GLU A 70 11.22 2.75 -20.19
C GLU A 70 9.94 2.18 -19.58
N GLU A 71 9.65 0.89 -19.80
CA GLU A 71 8.43 0.28 -19.27
C GLU A 71 8.54 0.10 -17.75
N TYR A 72 9.74 -0.12 -17.22
CA TYR A 72 10.01 -0.13 -15.78
C TYR A 72 9.85 1.27 -15.16
N LYS A 73 10.41 2.31 -15.79
CA LYS A 73 10.21 3.71 -15.35
C LYS A 73 8.73 4.07 -15.29
N ASN A 74 7.97 3.66 -16.30
CA ASN A 74 6.53 3.85 -16.33
C ASN A 74 5.83 3.15 -15.16
N TRP A 75 6.20 1.90 -14.87
CA TRP A 75 5.63 1.13 -13.76
C TRP A 75 5.90 1.81 -12.42
N LEU A 76 7.14 2.29 -12.20
CA LEU A 76 7.53 2.99 -10.99
C LEU A 76 6.79 4.33 -10.83
N LYS A 77 6.70 5.14 -11.90
CA LYS A 77 5.91 6.38 -11.91
C LYS A 77 4.44 6.13 -11.58
N ALA A 78 3.86 5.11 -12.20
CA ALA A 78 2.46 4.76 -11.99
C ALA A 78 2.20 4.34 -10.55
N GLY A 79 3.04 3.48 -9.99
CA GLY A 79 2.92 3.06 -8.59
C GLY A 79 3.13 4.21 -7.62
N ARG A 80 4.07 5.11 -7.90
CA ARG A 80 4.24 6.31 -7.07
C ARG A 80 3.01 7.21 -7.10
N CYS A 81 2.39 7.41 -8.26
CA CYS A 81 1.13 8.15 -8.38
C CYS A 81 -0.01 7.49 -7.58
N LEU A 82 -0.06 6.15 -7.55
CA LEU A 82 -1.04 5.42 -6.76
C LEU A 82 -0.85 5.65 -5.26
N LEU A 83 0.39 5.70 -4.77
CA LEU A 83 0.68 6.01 -3.36
C LEU A 83 0.35 7.46 -3.00
N ILE A 84 0.69 8.41 -3.87
CA ILE A 84 0.29 9.83 -3.72
C ILE A 84 -1.24 9.94 -3.64
N LEU A 85 -1.96 9.20 -4.51
CA LEU A 85 -3.41 9.15 -4.47
C LEU A 85 -3.93 8.55 -3.17
N LYS A 86 -3.39 7.40 -2.73
CA LYS A 86 -3.74 6.73 -1.46
C LYS A 86 -3.66 7.73 -0.31
N ASP A 87 -2.51 8.39 -0.16
CA ASP A 87 -2.26 9.33 0.93
C ASP A 87 -3.21 10.53 0.88
N GLY A 88 -3.51 11.03 -0.33
CA GLY A 88 -4.53 12.04 -0.56
C GLY A 88 -5.94 11.61 -0.16
N LEU A 89 -6.29 10.34 -0.35
CA LEU A 89 -7.61 9.81 0.00
C LEU A 89 -7.78 9.57 1.51
N LEU A 90 -6.70 9.47 2.29
CA LEU A 90 -6.76 9.19 3.72
C LEU A 90 -7.63 10.18 4.50
N PRO A 91 -7.30 11.49 4.57
CA PRO A 91 -8.10 12.45 5.32
C PRO A 91 -9.51 12.65 4.73
N PHE A 92 -9.66 12.48 3.41
CA PHE A 92 -10.96 12.57 2.74
C PHE A 92 -11.89 11.43 3.18
N THR A 93 -11.43 10.18 3.11
CA THR A 93 -12.25 9.02 3.44
C THR A 93 -12.55 8.93 4.94
N ASP A 94 -11.58 9.22 5.81
CA ASP A 94 -11.83 9.27 7.27
C ASP A 94 -12.87 10.33 7.62
N GLY A 95 -12.70 11.55 7.10
CA GLY A 95 -13.62 12.66 7.36
C GLY A 95 -15.05 12.38 6.88
N GLN A 96 -15.18 11.82 5.66
CA GLN A 96 -16.48 11.44 5.11
C GLN A 96 -17.15 10.32 5.91
N MET A 97 -16.39 9.29 6.32
CA MET A 97 -16.95 8.20 7.10
C MET A 97 -17.36 8.62 8.51
N ARG A 98 -16.61 9.53 9.14
CA ARG A 98 -16.98 10.12 10.43
C ARG A 98 -18.27 10.94 10.32
N ALA A 99 -18.40 11.75 9.27
CA ALA A 99 -19.62 12.53 9.02
C ALA A 99 -20.83 11.62 8.77
N PHE A 100 -20.65 10.59 7.93
CA PHE A 100 -21.69 9.60 7.63
C PHE A 100 -22.16 8.87 8.89
N HIS A 101 -21.20 8.38 9.70
CA HIS A 101 -21.49 7.68 10.93
C HIS A 101 -22.28 8.55 11.93
N GLY A 102 -21.85 9.81 12.10
CA GLY A 102 -22.57 10.78 12.93
C GLY A 102 -23.99 11.06 12.42
N ASP A 103 -24.16 11.19 11.11
CA ASP A 103 -25.47 11.40 10.47
C ASP A 103 -26.41 10.21 10.72
N LEU A 104 -25.92 8.98 10.53
CA LEU A 104 -26.69 7.77 10.82
C LEU A 104 -27.12 7.68 12.29
N LEU A 105 -26.19 7.96 13.21
CA LEU A 105 -26.50 7.99 14.63
C LEU A 105 -27.53 9.08 14.97
N ASN A 106 -27.55 10.20 14.24
CA ASN A 106 -28.52 11.27 14.44
C ASN A 106 -29.92 10.92 13.94
N GLN A 107 -30.01 10.23 12.81
CA GLN A 107 -31.28 9.86 12.19
C GLN A 107 -31.91 8.61 12.80
N HIS A 108 -31.10 7.68 13.34
CA HIS A 108 -31.58 6.37 13.77
C HIS A 108 -31.28 6.10 15.25
N SER A 109 -32.29 6.31 16.11
CA SER A 109 -32.17 6.12 17.56
C SER A 109 -31.79 4.68 17.97
N LEU A 110 -32.13 3.67 17.16
CA LEU A 110 -31.77 2.27 17.41
C LEU A 110 -30.26 2.01 17.22
N LEU A 111 -29.58 2.73 16.33
CA LEU A 111 -28.14 2.58 16.10
C LEU A 111 -27.29 3.07 17.29
N ARG A 112 -27.87 3.95 18.11
CA ARG A 112 -27.28 4.42 19.37
C ARG A 112 -27.35 3.38 20.48
N ARG A 113 -28.07 2.27 20.30
CA ARG A 113 -28.08 1.20 21.30
C ARG A 113 -26.80 0.37 21.18
N PRO A 114 -26.20 -0.05 22.30
CA PRO A 114 -25.08 -0.96 22.24
C PRO A 114 -25.53 -2.31 21.66
N CYS A 115 -24.57 -3.05 21.12
CA CYS A 115 -24.82 -4.46 20.79
C CYS A 115 -25.23 -5.23 22.06
N GLU A 116 -26.30 -6.02 21.96
CA GLU A 116 -26.89 -6.73 23.10
C GLU A 116 -26.07 -7.97 23.49
N THR A 117 -25.23 -8.48 22.58
CA THR A 117 -24.39 -9.65 22.83
C THR A 117 -23.00 -9.49 22.22
N SER A 118 -21.95 -9.91 22.94
CA SER A 118 -20.60 -10.03 22.38
C SER A 118 -20.47 -11.15 21.33
N THR A 119 -21.56 -11.90 21.08
CA THR A 119 -21.63 -13.02 20.14
C THR A 119 -22.05 -12.62 18.73
N CYS A 120 -22.46 -11.37 18.51
CA CYS A 120 -22.73 -10.84 17.17
C CYS A 120 -21.43 -10.83 16.35
N LYS A 121 -21.19 -11.93 15.63
CA LYS A 121 -20.00 -12.16 14.83
C LYS A 121 -20.37 -12.52 13.40
N PRO A 122 -19.67 -11.97 12.41
CA PRO A 122 -19.77 -12.41 11.03
C PRO A 122 -19.40 -13.89 10.89
N ARG A 123 -20.15 -14.63 10.07
CA ARG A 123 -19.81 -15.98 9.60
C ARG A 123 -19.89 -15.98 8.08
N GLY A 124 -18.73 -15.87 7.43
CA GLY A 124 -18.65 -15.66 5.99
C GLY A 124 -19.43 -14.43 5.56
N ASN A 125 -20.33 -14.60 4.59
CA ASN A 125 -21.14 -13.52 4.03
C ASN A 125 -22.43 -13.23 4.81
N LYS A 126 -22.58 -13.75 6.04
CA LYS A 126 -23.77 -13.55 6.86
C LYS A 126 -23.40 -13.09 8.27
N LEU A 127 -24.27 -12.31 8.88
CA LEU A 127 -24.21 -11.96 10.30
C LEU A 127 -25.24 -12.80 11.06
N VAL A 128 -24.81 -13.86 11.75
CA VAL A 128 -25.75 -14.78 12.44
C VAL A 128 -25.19 -15.26 13.79
N PRO A 129 -25.96 -15.13 14.91
CA PRO A 129 -27.18 -14.33 15.05
C PRO A 129 -26.86 -12.84 15.22
N ALA A 130 -27.69 -11.96 14.66
CA ALA A 130 -27.61 -10.52 14.87
C ALA A 130 -28.63 -10.09 15.93
N CYS A 131 -28.18 -9.36 16.97
CA CYS A 131 -29.08 -8.72 17.91
C CYS A 131 -29.90 -7.60 17.23
N ARG A 132 -30.84 -6.98 17.95
CA ARG A 132 -31.69 -5.94 17.36
C ARG A 132 -30.89 -4.74 16.84
N ALA A 133 -29.88 -4.28 17.58
CA ALA A 133 -29.02 -3.17 17.17
C ALA A 133 -28.18 -3.51 15.93
N CYS A 134 -27.50 -4.67 15.93
CA CYS A 134 -26.68 -5.10 14.80
C CYS A 134 -27.50 -5.40 13.55
N SER A 135 -28.73 -5.91 13.70
CA SER A 135 -29.66 -6.10 12.59
C SER A 135 -30.03 -4.77 11.94
N GLU A 136 -30.18 -3.71 12.73
CA GLU A 136 -30.49 -2.38 12.20
C GLU A 136 -29.29 -1.76 11.49
N TRP A 137 -28.08 -1.90 12.05
CA TRP A 137 -26.84 -1.53 11.37
C TRP A 137 -26.70 -2.24 10.02
N GLN A 138 -26.95 -3.55 9.97
CA GLN A 138 -26.88 -4.33 8.72
C GLN A 138 -27.83 -3.79 7.65
N LYS A 139 -29.08 -3.46 8.01
CA LYS A 139 -30.06 -2.88 7.08
C LYS A 139 -29.59 -1.53 6.53
N VAL A 140 -29.06 -0.66 7.41
CA VAL A 140 -28.56 0.65 7.01
C VAL A 140 -27.34 0.52 6.10
N ILE A 141 -26.40 -0.36 6.42
CA ILE A 141 -25.24 -0.67 5.58
C ILE A 141 -25.70 -1.13 4.18
N LEU A 142 -26.61 -2.10 4.11
CA LEU A 142 -27.16 -2.59 2.84
C LEU A 142 -27.87 -1.48 2.06
N ARG A 143 -28.67 -0.64 2.73
CA ARG A 143 -29.37 0.49 2.10
C ARG A 143 -28.40 1.49 1.47
N HIS A 144 -27.28 1.74 2.14
CA HIS A 144 -26.23 2.64 1.67
C HIS A 144 -25.18 1.95 0.78
N HIS A 145 -25.34 0.67 0.45
CA HIS A 145 -24.52 -0.01 -0.55
C HIS A 145 -25.04 0.25 -1.97
N ARG A 146 -24.16 0.62 -2.91
CA ARG A 146 -24.50 0.82 -4.33
C ARG A 146 -24.89 -0.49 -5.03
N GLN A 147 -24.37 -1.62 -4.55
CA GLN A 147 -24.63 -2.96 -5.09
C GLN A 147 -24.97 -3.94 -3.96
N PRO A 148 -26.13 -3.81 -3.30
CA PRO A 148 -26.44 -4.58 -2.09
C PRO A 148 -26.57 -6.09 -2.33
N ASP A 149 -26.78 -6.50 -3.58
CA ASP A 149 -26.89 -7.91 -3.97
C ASP A 149 -25.52 -8.58 -4.20
N VAL A 150 -24.43 -7.80 -4.21
CA VAL A 150 -23.06 -8.32 -4.28
C VAL A 150 -22.61 -8.75 -2.87
N THR A 151 -21.69 -9.71 -2.82
CA THR A 151 -21.13 -10.21 -1.56
C THR A 151 -20.52 -9.08 -0.73
N ILE A 152 -21.11 -8.81 0.44
CA ILE A 152 -20.51 -7.96 1.47
C ILE A 152 -19.58 -8.80 2.34
N HIS A 153 -18.37 -8.29 2.55
CA HIS A 153 -17.34 -8.95 3.36
C HIS A 153 -17.52 -8.63 4.85
N TRP A 154 -18.62 -9.14 5.42
CA TRP A 154 -18.94 -8.93 6.84
C TRP A 154 -17.80 -9.35 7.77
N THR A 155 -16.97 -10.33 7.39
CA THR A 155 -15.78 -10.76 8.13
C THR A 155 -14.74 -9.67 8.38
N ASN A 156 -14.79 -8.57 7.64
CA ASN A 156 -13.98 -7.39 7.94
C ASN A 156 -14.50 -6.64 9.18
N CYS A 157 -15.78 -6.75 9.50
CA CYS A 157 -16.42 -5.92 10.51
C CYS A 157 -16.40 -6.58 11.90
N PHE A 158 -16.37 -5.73 12.92
CA PHE A 158 -16.70 -6.11 14.29
C PHE A 158 -17.99 -5.39 14.73
N PRO A 159 -19.17 -6.02 14.57
CA PRO A 159 -20.48 -5.41 14.81
C PRO A 159 -20.69 -4.71 16.16
N PRO A 160 -20.10 -5.17 17.28
CA PRO A 160 -20.19 -4.45 18.55
C PRO A 160 -19.67 -3.01 18.50
N ASP A 161 -18.72 -2.72 17.61
CA ASP A 161 -18.05 -1.42 17.53
C ASP A 161 -18.70 -0.48 16.51
N TRP A 162 -19.66 -0.93 15.69
CA TRP A 162 -20.36 -0.08 14.72
C TRP A 162 -20.99 1.17 15.32
N ARG A 163 -21.39 1.13 16.60
CA ARG A 163 -21.94 2.31 17.30
C ARG A 163 -20.89 3.39 17.54
N THR A 164 -19.65 3.01 17.83
CA THR A 164 -18.63 3.90 18.40
C THR A 164 -17.47 4.17 17.45
N ASP A 165 -17.28 3.33 16.44
CA ASP A 165 -16.19 3.40 15.48
C ASP A 165 -16.76 3.56 14.06
N HIS A 166 -16.50 4.73 13.45
CA HIS A 166 -16.91 5.02 12.08
C HIS A 166 -16.15 4.18 11.05
N TRP A 167 -14.97 3.69 11.39
CA TRP A 167 -14.16 2.87 10.51
C TRP A 167 -14.68 1.43 10.44
N GLU A 168 -15.22 0.89 11.53
CA GLU A 168 -15.89 -0.41 11.53
C GLU A 168 -17.11 -0.44 10.59
N LEU A 169 -17.77 0.70 10.40
CA LEU A 169 -18.80 0.87 9.38
C LEU A 169 -18.19 0.88 7.96
N ALA A 170 -17.06 1.55 7.77
CA ALA A 170 -16.38 1.67 6.48
C ALA A 170 -15.95 0.31 5.90
N LYS A 171 -15.46 -0.59 6.75
CA LYS A 171 -14.98 -1.93 6.40
C LYS A 171 -15.98 -2.80 5.64
N ALA A 172 -17.28 -2.55 5.81
CA ALA A 172 -18.34 -3.27 5.10
C ALA A 172 -18.36 -2.98 3.59
N TYR A 173 -17.76 -1.86 3.16
CA TYR A 173 -17.71 -1.44 1.75
C TYR A 173 -16.35 -1.71 1.10
N MET A 174 -15.46 -2.42 1.79
CA MET A 174 -14.09 -2.69 1.35
C MET A 174 -13.95 -4.17 0.92
N PRO A 175 -12.94 -4.49 0.10
CA PRO A 175 -12.56 -5.88 -0.20
C PRO A 175 -12.20 -6.64 1.09
N ARG A 176 -12.06 -7.96 1.00
CA ARG A 176 -11.60 -8.81 2.12
C ARG A 176 -10.23 -8.35 2.66
N GLY A 177 -9.88 -8.82 3.86
CA GLY A 177 -8.56 -8.57 4.47
C GLY A 177 -8.49 -7.33 5.37
N GLN A 178 -9.57 -6.55 5.46
CA GLN A 178 -9.59 -5.29 6.22
C GLN A 178 -9.99 -5.45 7.69
N ALA A 179 -10.11 -6.69 8.18
CA ALA A 179 -10.54 -6.97 9.56
C ALA A 179 -9.68 -6.27 10.62
N LYS A 180 -8.37 -6.20 10.39
CA LYS A 180 -7.40 -5.63 11.34
C LYS A 180 -7.17 -4.13 11.19
N ALA A 181 -7.64 -3.51 10.10
CA ALA A 181 -7.43 -2.09 9.85
C ALA A 181 -8.20 -1.26 10.89
N LYS A 182 -7.58 -0.28 11.54
CA LYS A 182 -8.25 0.57 12.54
C LYS A 182 -8.58 1.97 12.03
N GLY A 183 -8.13 2.30 10.84
CA GLY A 183 -8.29 3.62 10.23
C GLY A 183 -7.88 3.59 8.77
N ALA A 184 -8.10 4.71 8.07
CA ALA A 184 -7.76 4.88 6.67
C ALA A 184 -6.28 4.63 6.39
N ASP A 185 -5.41 5.07 7.30
CA ASP A 185 -3.95 4.98 7.24
C ASP A 185 -3.42 3.54 7.16
N GLN A 186 -4.23 2.56 7.57
CA GLN A 186 -3.89 1.14 7.55
C GLN A 186 -4.48 0.40 6.34
N CYS A 187 -5.14 1.12 5.44
CA CYS A 187 -5.74 0.57 4.23
C CYS A 187 -4.88 0.89 3.01
N ASP A 188 -4.83 -0.06 2.08
CA ASP A 188 -4.23 0.15 0.77
C ASP A 188 -5.14 1.02 -0.14
N ALA A 189 -4.61 1.41 -1.30
CA ALA A 189 -5.37 2.18 -2.27
C ALA A 189 -6.65 1.44 -2.74
N ALA A 190 -6.61 0.10 -2.81
CA ALA A 190 -7.75 -0.72 -3.22
C ALA A 190 -8.92 -0.54 -2.27
N ALA A 191 -8.67 -0.62 -0.96
CA ALA A 191 -9.68 -0.55 0.07
C ALA A 191 -10.35 0.82 0.08
N LEU A 192 -9.58 1.90 -0.03
CA LEU A 192 -10.11 3.27 -0.08
C LEU A 192 -10.93 3.51 -1.36
N LEU A 193 -10.44 3.07 -2.52
CA LEU A 193 -11.18 3.20 -3.78
C LEU A 193 -12.47 2.38 -3.76
N ASN A 194 -12.44 1.15 -3.23
CA ASN A 194 -13.64 0.31 -3.12
C ASN A 194 -14.66 0.89 -2.16
N LEU A 195 -14.23 1.46 -1.03
CA LEU A 195 -15.10 2.22 -0.12
C LEU A 195 -15.86 3.31 -0.88
N ILE A 196 -15.14 4.13 -1.66
CA ILE A 196 -15.73 5.21 -2.47
C ILE A 196 -16.64 4.64 -3.57
N ASN A 197 -16.30 3.51 -4.18
CA ASN A 197 -17.09 2.86 -5.23
C ASN A 197 -18.39 2.24 -4.71
N TYR A 198 -18.41 1.68 -3.50
CA TYR A 198 -19.56 0.92 -2.99
C TYR A 198 -20.46 1.70 -2.03
N CYS A 199 -19.95 2.66 -1.27
CA CYS A 199 -20.76 3.41 -0.31
C CYS A 199 -21.48 4.60 -0.96
N LYS A 200 -22.82 4.62 -0.93
CA LYS A 200 -23.66 5.70 -1.48
C LYS A 200 -23.43 7.06 -0.84
N TRP A 201 -22.81 7.12 0.35
CA TRP A 201 -22.42 8.39 0.97
C TRP A 201 -21.49 9.23 0.07
N PHE A 202 -20.67 8.57 -0.75
CA PHE A 202 -19.81 9.22 -1.74
C PHE A 202 -20.53 9.52 -3.06
N SER A 203 -21.83 9.83 -3.04
CA SER A 203 -22.66 10.03 -4.24
C SER A 203 -22.17 11.16 -5.16
N GLY A 204 -21.40 12.11 -4.64
CA GLY A 204 -20.74 13.18 -5.41
C GLY A 204 -19.57 12.70 -6.30
N VAL A 205 -19.13 11.45 -6.14
CA VAL A 205 -18.07 10.84 -6.95
C VAL A 205 -18.69 9.82 -7.91
N ASP A 206 -18.40 9.95 -9.22
CA ASP A 206 -18.86 9.03 -10.25
C ASP A 206 -18.18 7.67 -10.08
N PRO A 207 -18.94 6.60 -9.76
CA PRO A 207 -18.38 5.26 -9.60
C PRO A 207 -17.67 4.73 -10.87
N LYS A 208 -17.99 5.24 -12.06
CA LYS A 208 -17.30 4.83 -13.30
C LYS A 208 -15.84 5.23 -13.28
N LEU A 209 -15.52 6.44 -12.82
CA LEU A 209 -14.14 6.91 -12.73
C LEU A 209 -13.36 6.15 -11.66
N VAL A 210 -13.99 5.88 -10.51
CA VAL A 210 -13.40 5.06 -9.45
C VAL A 210 -13.04 3.67 -9.97
N ARG A 211 -13.94 3.02 -10.72
CA ARG A 211 -13.68 1.70 -11.32
C ARG A 211 -12.57 1.71 -12.35
N GLN A 212 -12.40 2.79 -13.13
CA GLN A 212 -11.26 2.91 -14.05
C GLN A 212 -9.93 2.95 -13.29
N VAL A 213 -9.87 3.70 -12.19
CA VAL A 213 -8.67 3.75 -11.35
C VAL A 213 -8.41 2.40 -10.68
N ILE A 214 -9.44 1.73 -10.14
CA ILE A 214 -9.32 0.37 -9.58
C ILE A 214 -8.78 -0.60 -10.63
N GLN A 215 -9.32 -0.55 -11.86
CA GLN A 215 -8.88 -1.42 -12.94
C GLN A 215 -7.38 -1.19 -13.26
N CYS A 216 -6.96 0.05 -13.49
CA CYS A 216 -5.55 0.35 -13.74
C CYS A 216 -4.68 -0.07 -12.56
N ARG A 217 -5.10 0.19 -11.32
CA ARG A 217 -4.37 -0.26 -10.14
C ARG A 217 -4.19 -1.78 -10.12
N ASN A 218 -5.23 -2.56 -10.39
CA ASN A 218 -5.12 -4.02 -10.40
C ASN A 218 -4.18 -4.50 -11.51
N GLU A 219 -4.25 -3.90 -12.70
CA GLU A 219 -3.34 -4.20 -13.82
C GLU A 219 -1.88 -3.86 -13.47
N LEU A 220 -1.64 -2.75 -12.77
CA LEU A 220 -0.31 -2.31 -12.34
C LEU A 220 0.29 -3.25 -11.29
N MET A 221 -0.49 -3.56 -10.25
CA MET A 221 -0.03 -4.37 -9.13
C MET A 221 0.18 -5.83 -9.54
N HIS A 222 -0.56 -6.32 -10.54
CA HIS A 222 -0.39 -7.65 -11.13
C HIS A 222 0.50 -7.65 -12.39
N SER A 223 1.21 -6.55 -12.69
CA SER A 223 2.20 -6.57 -13.78
C SER A 223 3.34 -7.52 -13.42
N CYS A 224 3.38 -8.65 -14.11
CA CYS A 224 4.24 -9.77 -13.76
C CYS A 224 5.73 -9.56 -14.08
N GLU A 225 6.04 -8.51 -14.85
CA GLU A 225 7.41 -8.09 -15.20
C GLU A 225 7.78 -6.73 -14.59
N PHE A 226 6.90 -6.13 -13.78
CA PHE A 226 7.09 -4.78 -13.22
C PHE A 226 7.29 -3.73 -14.32
N ARG A 227 6.58 -3.90 -15.43
CA ARG A 227 6.65 -3.10 -16.65
C ARG A 227 5.26 -2.67 -17.08
N VAL A 228 5.12 -1.45 -17.59
CA VAL A 228 3.89 -1.00 -18.25
C VAL A 228 4.19 -0.12 -19.47
N LYS A 229 3.38 -0.30 -20.51
CA LYS A 229 3.53 0.39 -21.80
C LYS A 229 3.07 1.84 -21.76
N ASP A 230 3.58 2.66 -22.66
CA ASP A 230 3.18 4.08 -22.78
C ASP A 230 1.67 4.27 -23.03
N ASP A 231 1.07 3.41 -23.85
CA ASP A 231 -0.37 3.44 -24.14
C ASP A 231 -1.20 3.20 -22.87
N TRP A 232 -0.71 2.28 -22.04
CA TRP A 232 -1.28 2.01 -20.73
C TRP A 232 -1.12 3.22 -19.81
N MET A 233 0.06 3.85 -19.79
CA MET A 233 0.33 5.06 -19.00
C MET A 233 -0.58 6.23 -19.37
N ARG A 234 -0.83 6.45 -20.67
CA ARG A 234 -1.76 7.49 -21.12
C ARG A 234 -3.18 7.26 -20.62
N ARG A 235 -3.65 6.01 -20.64
CA ARG A 235 -4.95 5.63 -20.06
C ARG A 235 -4.97 5.83 -18.54
N TYR A 236 -3.92 5.40 -17.84
CA TYR A 236 -3.81 5.57 -16.39
C TYR A 236 -3.81 7.04 -15.97
N ARG A 237 -3.01 7.88 -16.62
CA ARG A 237 -2.99 9.33 -16.40
C ARG A 237 -4.37 9.95 -16.59
N SER A 238 -5.07 9.58 -17.67
CA SER A 238 -6.43 10.05 -17.94
C SER A 238 -7.41 9.64 -16.83
N ALA A 239 -7.36 8.38 -16.40
CA ALA A 239 -8.21 7.87 -15.31
C ALA A 239 -7.96 8.62 -14.00
N LEU A 240 -6.69 8.78 -13.60
CA LEU A 240 -6.32 9.54 -12.40
C LEU A 240 -6.78 10.99 -12.48
N LYS A 241 -6.50 11.67 -13.60
CA LYS A 241 -6.85 13.07 -13.79
C LYS A 241 -8.35 13.29 -13.63
N HIS A 242 -9.18 12.51 -14.32
CA HIS A 242 -10.62 12.64 -14.22
C HIS A 242 -11.14 12.33 -12.81
N PHE A 243 -10.60 11.30 -12.14
CA PHE A 243 -10.99 10.98 -10.78
C PHE A 243 -10.63 12.08 -9.78
N VAL A 244 -9.38 12.57 -9.79
CA VAL A 244 -8.92 13.63 -8.88
C VAL A 244 -9.66 14.95 -9.13
N GLN A 245 -10.01 15.25 -10.38
CA GLN A 245 -10.82 16.43 -10.71
C GLN A 245 -12.21 16.42 -10.07
N GLN A 246 -12.83 15.26 -9.85
CA GLN A 246 -14.10 15.19 -9.13
C GLN A 246 -13.99 15.53 -7.64
N LEU A 247 -12.77 15.46 -7.10
CA LEU A 247 -12.47 15.77 -5.72
C LEU A 247 -11.90 17.19 -5.56
N SER A 248 -11.98 18.04 -6.59
CA SER A 248 -11.37 19.39 -6.56
C SER A 248 -11.96 20.32 -5.49
N SER A 249 -13.19 20.05 -5.02
CA SER A 249 -13.80 20.77 -3.90
C SER A 249 -13.21 20.40 -2.54
N VAL A 250 -12.42 19.32 -2.46
CA VAL A 250 -11.72 18.89 -1.26
C VAL A 250 -10.38 19.64 -1.18
N ALA A 251 -10.17 20.39 -0.10
CA ALA A 251 -9.12 21.40 0.02
C ALA A 251 -7.72 20.93 -0.42
N HIS A 252 -7.28 19.74 -0.01
CA HIS A 252 -5.93 19.23 -0.32
C HIS A 252 -5.85 18.44 -1.64
N MET A 253 -6.97 18.02 -2.23
CA MET A 253 -6.96 17.16 -3.42
C MET A 253 -6.46 17.85 -4.69
N THR A 254 -6.55 19.18 -4.75
CA THR A 254 -5.90 19.96 -5.82
C THR A 254 -4.38 19.81 -5.77
N GLY A 255 -3.80 19.80 -4.56
CA GLY A 255 -2.37 19.55 -4.35
C GLY A 255 -1.96 18.13 -4.72
N VAL A 256 -2.79 17.14 -4.37
CA VAL A 256 -2.59 15.72 -4.76
C VAL A 256 -2.57 15.58 -6.29
N GLY A 257 -3.51 16.23 -6.99
CA GLY A 257 -3.54 16.23 -8.45
C GLY A 257 -2.27 16.82 -9.07
N LYS A 258 -1.75 17.92 -8.49
CA LYS A 258 -0.49 18.51 -8.93
C LYS A 258 0.70 17.55 -8.71
N GLN A 259 0.81 16.95 -7.53
CA GLN A 259 1.88 15.98 -7.23
C GLN A 259 1.87 14.78 -8.19
N ILE A 260 0.69 14.29 -8.56
CA ILE A 260 0.54 13.22 -9.56
C ILE A 260 1.05 13.68 -10.92
N GLU A 261 0.65 14.87 -11.39
CA GLU A 261 1.12 15.39 -12.68
C GLU A 261 2.64 15.62 -12.69
N ASP A 262 3.18 16.20 -11.62
CA ASP A 262 4.62 16.42 -11.46
C ASP A 262 5.38 15.07 -11.52
N MET A 263 4.88 14.04 -10.83
CA MET A 263 5.48 12.70 -10.83
C MET A 263 5.45 12.02 -12.21
N LEU A 264 4.38 12.21 -12.99
CA LEU A 264 4.30 11.66 -14.33
C LEU A 264 5.32 12.32 -15.28
N THR A 265 5.68 13.57 -15.04
CA THR A 265 6.65 14.34 -15.85
C THR A 265 8.10 14.24 -15.39
N VAL A 266 8.36 13.77 -14.16
CA VAL A 266 9.72 13.67 -13.60
C VAL A 266 10.64 12.84 -14.51
N ASP A 267 11.87 13.29 -14.69
CA ASP A 267 12.93 12.45 -15.29
C ASP A 267 13.54 11.58 -14.19
N LEU A 268 13.51 10.27 -14.41
CA LEU A 268 14.09 9.27 -13.50
C LEU A 268 15.53 8.90 -13.87
N SER A 269 16.12 9.53 -14.89
CA SER A 269 17.51 9.30 -15.25
C SER A 269 18.44 9.64 -14.09
N ILE A 270 19.32 8.71 -13.71
CA ILE A 270 20.29 8.88 -12.62
C ILE A 270 21.69 9.02 -13.22
N CYS A 271 22.37 10.13 -12.93
CA CYS A 271 23.77 10.31 -13.33
C CYS A 271 24.70 9.39 -12.51
N VAL A 272 25.49 8.55 -13.18
CA VAL A 272 26.58 7.79 -12.55
C VAL A 272 27.87 8.57 -12.68
N SER A 273 28.29 9.19 -11.57
CA SER A 273 29.55 9.92 -11.49
C SER A 273 30.74 8.97 -11.69
N GLY A 274 31.26 8.91 -12.92
CA GLY A 274 32.42 8.09 -13.30
C GLY A 274 32.48 7.74 -14.78
N VAL A 275 31.35 7.74 -15.49
CA VAL A 275 31.27 7.38 -16.93
C VAL A 275 30.84 8.57 -17.81
N ASP A 276 30.04 9.50 -17.28
CA ASP A 276 29.46 10.61 -18.07
C ASP A 276 30.27 11.92 -18.06
N ARG A 277 31.41 11.96 -17.37
CA ARG A 277 32.33 13.11 -17.41
C ARG A 277 33.52 12.83 -18.32
N LEU A 278 33.26 12.73 -19.62
CA LEU A 278 34.31 12.95 -20.62
C LEU A 278 34.29 14.42 -21.03
N ASP A 279 35.34 15.15 -20.63
CA ASP A 279 35.77 16.46 -21.12
C ASP A 279 34.69 17.48 -21.54
N SER A 280 34.12 18.18 -20.56
CA SER A 280 33.78 19.59 -20.78
C SER A 280 34.17 20.42 -19.57
N ALA A 281 35.32 21.08 -19.71
CA ALA A 281 35.71 22.20 -18.88
C ALA A 281 34.75 23.37 -19.15
N GLY A 282 33.72 23.52 -18.31
CA GLY A 282 32.79 24.64 -18.41
C GLY A 282 31.76 24.67 -17.29
N HIS A 283 31.95 25.62 -16.37
CA HIS A 283 31.00 26.22 -15.42
C HIS A 283 30.03 25.33 -14.60
N PRO A 284 30.12 25.40 -13.25
CA PRO A 284 29.04 24.95 -12.38
C PRO A 284 28.02 26.08 -12.24
N ASP A 285 27.17 26.28 -13.25
CA ASP A 285 25.98 27.12 -13.05
C ASP A 285 24.89 26.78 -14.06
N SER A 286 23.71 26.48 -13.50
CA SER A 286 22.40 26.55 -14.14
C SER A 286 22.01 25.46 -15.15
N VAL A 287 21.52 24.32 -14.66
CA VAL A 287 20.17 23.81 -14.98
C VAL A 287 19.70 22.94 -13.80
N SER A 288 18.86 23.48 -12.91
CA SER A 288 18.09 22.66 -11.96
C SER A 288 16.85 22.15 -12.70
N GLU A 289 17.05 21.28 -13.69
CA GLU A 289 15.98 20.42 -14.18
C GLU A 289 15.68 19.39 -13.09
N GLN A 290 14.42 19.00 -13.00
CA GLN A 290 13.79 18.31 -11.88
C GLN A 290 14.20 16.82 -11.84
N GLU A 291 15.51 16.55 -11.76
CA GLU A 291 16.08 15.21 -11.63
C GLU A 291 15.79 14.66 -10.23
N ALA A 292 15.23 13.45 -10.18
CA ALA A 292 15.01 12.76 -8.92
C ALA A 292 16.33 12.20 -8.36
N SER A 293 16.60 12.40 -7.07
CA SER A 293 17.80 11.80 -6.46
C SER A 293 17.69 10.27 -6.41
N ALA A 294 18.80 9.57 -6.64
CA ALA A 294 18.85 8.10 -6.59
C ALA A 294 18.28 7.51 -5.29
N GLU A 295 18.50 8.20 -4.16
CA GLU A 295 17.96 7.81 -2.85
C GLU A 295 16.43 7.90 -2.81
N SER A 296 15.86 8.97 -3.37
CA SER A 296 14.40 9.13 -3.46
C SER A 296 13.77 8.05 -4.35
N VAL A 297 14.38 7.80 -5.51
CA VAL A 297 13.86 6.81 -6.46
C VAL A 297 13.96 5.39 -5.90
N SER A 298 15.08 5.03 -5.25
CA SER A 298 15.23 3.75 -4.54
C SER A 298 14.20 3.61 -3.42
N GLN A 299 13.90 4.69 -2.70
CA GLN A 299 12.86 4.69 -1.68
C GLN A 299 11.47 4.45 -2.29
N TRP A 300 11.13 5.11 -3.39
CA TRP A 300 9.84 4.91 -4.09
C TRP A 300 9.69 3.48 -4.62
N GLU A 301 10.77 2.92 -5.17
CA GLU A 301 10.81 1.56 -5.68
C GLU A 301 10.51 0.55 -4.58
N ALA A 302 11.17 0.69 -3.42
CA ALA A 302 10.93 -0.20 -2.30
C ALA A 302 9.54 -0.06 -1.68
N GLU A 303 9.00 1.16 -1.57
CA GLU A 303 7.63 1.36 -1.10
C GLU A 303 6.62 0.66 -2.00
N LEU A 304 6.80 0.76 -3.33
CA LEU A 304 5.93 0.10 -4.30
C LEU A 304 6.07 -1.43 -4.26
N LEU A 305 7.31 -1.94 -4.19
CA LEU A 305 7.55 -3.38 -4.07
C LEU A 305 6.99 -3.97 -2.76
N GLN A 306 7.02 -3.20 -1.66
CA GLN A 306 6.37 -3.60 -0.41
C GLN A 306 4.86 -3.71 -0.59
N GLU A 307 4.22 -2.78 -1.31
CA GLU A 307 2.79 -2.84 -1.59
C GLU A 307 2.43 -4.05 -2.47
N VAL A 308 3.26 -4.37 -3.47
CA VAL A 308 3.08 -5.60 -4.28
C VAL A 308 3.22 -6.85 -3.42
N LEU A 309 4.22 -6.89 -2.53
CA LEU A 309 4.41 -7.99 -1.60
C LEU A 309 3.18 -8.19 -0.72
N GLN A 310 2.66 -7.12 -0.13
CA GLN A 310 1.48 -7.19 0.72
C GLN A 310 0.25 -7.68 -0.06
N GLU A 311 0.04 -7.22 -1.30
CA GLU A 311 -1.06 -7.69 -2.15
C GLU A 311 -0.97 -9.21 -2.42
N CYS A 312 0.21 -9.71 -2.80
CA CYS A 312 0.46 -11.14 -3.01
C CYS A 312 0.14 -12.00 -1.76
N LEU A 313 0.28 -11.42 -0.57
CA LEU A 313 0.07 -12.08 0.71
C LEU A 313 -1.39 -12.04 1.17
N HIS A 314 -2.14 -10.97 0.84
CA HIS A 314 -3.53 -10.80 1.27
C HIS A 314 -4.50 -11.73 0.52
N ALA A 315 -4.20 -12.07 -0.73
CA ALA A 315 -5.01 -12.97 -1.54
C ALA A 315 -4.99 -14.45 -1.07
N ALA A 316 -4.17 -14.78 -0.07
CA ALA A 316 -4.16 -16.06 0.62
C ALA A 316 -5.37 -16.32 1.53
N ASP A 317 -6.28 -15.36 1.69
CA ASP A 317 -7.51 -15.56 2.46
C ASP A 317 -8.71 -16.00 1.61
N GLU A 318 -8.56 -16.02 0.28
CA GLU A 318 -9.62 -16.37 -0.67
C GLU A 318 -10.00 -17.86 -0.59
N GLU A 319 -11.29 -18.17 -0.44
CA GLU A 319 -11.85 -19.54 -0.54
C GLU A 319 -11.88 -20.03 -2.00
N ASP A 320 -11.32 -19.27 -2.92
CA ASP A 320 -11.28 -19.55 -4.35
C ASP A 320 -9.94 -20.19 -4.71
N GLU A 321 -9.95 -21.46 -5.10
CA GLU A 321 -8.73 -22.22 -5.40
C GLU A 321 -7.95 -21.61 -6.57
N ASP A 322 -8.63 -21.03 -7.56
CA ASP A 322 -7.99 -20.45 -8.76
C ASP A 322 -7.21 -19.17 -8.44
N ALA A 323 -7.70 -18.30 -7.56
CA ALA A 323 -6.96 -17.10 -7.12
C ALA A 323 -5.64 -17.47 -6.42
N THR A 324 -5.66 -18.53 -5.61
CA THR A 324 -4.47 -18.93 -4.85
C THR A 324 -3.27 -19.35 -5.70
N THR A 325 -3.50 -19.81 -6.94
CA THR A 325 -2.43 -20.22 -7.87
C THR A 325 -1.75 -19.00 -8.50
N HIS A 326 -2.52 -18.07 -9.07
CA HIS A 326 -2.03 -16.83 -9.66
C HIS A 326 -1.16 -16.02 -8.68
N ASP A 327 -1.60 -15.84 -7.45
CA ASP A 327 -0.84 -15.03 -6.47
C ASP A 327 0.39 -15.77 -5.93
N THR A 328 0.42 -17.10 -6.06
CA THR A 328 1.62 -17.89 -5.74
C THR A 328 2.68 -17.69 -6.82
N GLU A 329 2.26 -17.66 -8.09
CA GLU A 329 3.16 -17.33 -9.19
C GLU A 329 3.68 -15.90 -9.08
N GLN A 330 2.79 -14.95 -8.77
CA GLN A 330 3.19 -13.55 -8.60
C GLN A 330 4.20 -13.37 -7.46
N LEU A 331 3.99 -14.02 -6.31
CA LEU A 331 4.95 -13.97 -5.21
C LEU A 331 6.31 -14.60 -5.59
N LYS A 332 6.31 -15.71 -6.34
CA LYS A 332 7.56 -16.32 -6.85
C LYS A 332 8.29 -15.38 -7.81
N ARG A 333 7.57 -14.67 -8.67
CA ARG A 333 8.15 -13.69 -9.60
C ARG A 333 8.74 -12.50 -8.84
N LEU A 334 8.03 -11.98 -7.85
CA LEU A 334 8.54 -10.94 -6.97
C LEU A 334 9.79 -11.41 -6.23
N GLN A 335 9.78 -12.62 -5.68
CA GLN A 335 10.95 -13.21 -5.03
C GLN A 335 12.15 -13.27 -5.98
N GLY A 336 11.95 -13.80 -7.20
CA GLY A 336 12.99 -13.87 -8.22
C GLY A 336 13.53 -12.50 -8.64
N PHE A 337 12.65 -11.51 -8.77
CA PHE A 337 13.02 -10.13 -9.07
C PHE A 337 13.88 -9.52 -7.96
N LEU A 338 13.49 -9.68 -6.70
CA LEU A 338 14.26 -9.18 -5.55
C LEU A 338 15.62 -9.89 -5.42
N GLN A 339 15.70 -11.19 -5.73
CA GLN A 339 16.96 -11.95 -5.70
C GLN A 339 17.90 -11.60 -6.87
N ALA A 340 17.35 -11.22 -8.03
CA ALA A 340 18.13 -10.85 -9.21
C ALA A 340 18.77 -9.45 -9.09
N ASN A 341 18.25 -8.59 -8.21
CA ASN A 341 18.73 -7.23 -7.98
C ASN A 341 19.38 -7.16 -6.59
N LYS A 342 20.70 -7.03 -6.53
CA LYS A 342 21.44 -7.23 -5.27
C LYS A 342 21.03 -6.23 -4.17
N ASP A 343 20.83 -4.98 -4.55
CA ASP A 343 20.41 -3.91 -3.66
C ASP A 343 19.03 -4.16 -3.03
N LEU A 344 18.08 -4.63 -3.83
CA LEU A 344 16.75 -5.03 -3.37
C LEU A 344 16.80 -6.31 -2.53
N GLY A 345 17.64 -7.28 -2.91
CA GLY A 345 17.83 -8.51 -2.15
C GLY A 345 18.37 -8.26 -0.73
N GLU A 346 19.30 -7.32 -0.57
CA GLU A 346 19.76 -6.88 0.76
C GLU A 346 18.65 -6.18 1.54
N ARG A 347 17.91 -5.29 0.87
CA ARG A 347 16.85 -4.48 1.48
C ARG A 347 15.66 -5.31 1.96
N PHE A 348 15.25 -6.31 1.20
CA PHE A 348 14.14 -7.22 1.48
C PHE A 348 14.60 -8.57 2.05
N SER A 349 15.81 -8.62 2.63
CA SER A 349 16.42 -9.88 3.10
C SER A 349 15.59 -10.60 4.15
N SER A 350 14.89 -9.87 5.02
CA SER A 350 14.01 -10.46 6.05
C SER A 350 12.76 -11.10 5.42
N GLU A 351 12.18 -10.42 4.43
CA GLU A 351 11.03 -10.87 3.65
C GLU A 351 11.37 -12.11 2.84
N LEU A 352 12.51 -12.08 2.13
CA LEU A 352 13.04 -13.21 1.36
C LEU A 352 13.29 -14.42 2.24
N GLN A 353 13.96 -14.26 3.38
CA GLN A 353 14.16 -15.36 4.33
C GLN A 353 12.84 -15.94 4.83
N ALA A 354 11.83 -15.10 5.07
CA ALA A 354 10.53 -15.57 5.51
C ALA A 354 9.80 -16.36 4.40
N ILE A 355 9.93 -15.95 3.14
CA ILE A 355 9.43 -16.67 1.96
C ILE A 355 10.13 -18.03 1.83
N ASP A 356 11.47 -18.07 1.88
CA ASP A 356 12.28 -19.28 1.74
C ASP A 356 12.05 -20.30 2.86
N CYS A 357 11.99 -19.84 4.12
CA CYS A 357 11.68 -20.68 5.27
C CYS A 357 10.36 -21.45 5.15
N LEU A 358 9.43 -20.97 4.33
CA LEU A 358 8.13 -21.61 4.09
C LEU A 358 8.13 -22.52 2.85
N GLY A 359 9.03 -22.26 1.90
CA GLY A 359 9.34 -23.15 0.78
C GLY A 359 9.99 -24.46 1.24
N ILE A 360 11.02 -24.36 2.09
CA ILE A 360 11.83 -25.51 2.55
C ILE A 360 11.03 -26.51 3.41
N LYS A 361 10.08 -26.04 4.23
CA LYS A 361 9.18 -26.91 5.03
C LYS A 361 8.10 -27.62 4.18
N GLY A 362 8.34 -27.82 2.89
CA GLY A 362 7.46 -28.56 1.98
C GLY A 362 8.18 -29.71 1.29
N GLU A 363 9.50 -29.75 1.33
CA GLU A 363 10.30 -30.84 0.73
C GLU A 363 10.69 -31.91 1.75
N GLU A 364 10.48 -31.66 3.05
CA GLU A 364 10.71 -32.63 4.13
C GLU A 364 9.44 -33.38 4.58
N GLU A 365 8.28 -33.10 3.97
CA GLU A 365 6.99 -33.75 4.30
C GLU A 365 6.36 -34.51 3.12
N ASP A 366 7.12 -34.80 2.04
CA ASP A 366 6.72 -35.74 0.98
C ASP A 366 7.38 -37.11 1.14
#